data_AF-A0A5C9EF18-F1
#
_entry.id   AF-A0A5C9EF18-F1
#
_cell.length_a   1.000
_cell.length_b   1.000
_cell.length_c   1.000
_cell.angle_alpha   90.00
_cell.angle_beta   90.00
_cell.angle_gamma   90.00
#
_symmetry.space_group_name_H-M   'P 1'
#
loop_
_entity.id
_entity.type
_entity.pdbx_description
1 polymer ?
#
loop_
_entity_poly.entity_id
_entity_poly.type
_entity_poly.pdbx_seq_one_letter_code
_entity_poly.pdbx_strand_id
1 'polypeptide(L)'
;MSGRIPIISEFSQRAKRNPYLSGIIFSSGITLFTYFISFGTSLLFLGDIHMIIGNVIGIRFTMKYNRSDTSPLIIGSSLGAISGIISAISLSFFELGFYIARFGFELAILFDRLNTFIWGGIIIGVAIGFLFGFYYRKSTKPKETLVDDEFFEDLKK
;
A
#
# COMPACT_ATOMS: atom_id res chain seq x y z
N MET A 1 6.67 -4.60 32.69
CA MET A 1 6.85 -5.69 31.72
C MET A 1 5.64 -5.71 30.79
N SER A 2 5.77 -5.17 29.58
CA SER A 2 4.66 -5.08 28.63
C SER A 2 4.58 -6.38 27.83
N GLY A 3 3.63 -7.24 28.19
CA GLY A 3 3.28 -8.43 27.42
C GLY A 3 2.67 -8.01 26.08
N ARG A 4 3.50 -7.90 25.04
CA ARG A 4 2.97 -7.86 23.67
C ARG A 4 2.33 -9.22 23.42
N ILE A 5 1.06 -9.20 23.04
CA ILE A 5 0.32 -10.40 22.63
C ILE A 5 1.12 -11.07 21.51
N PRO A 6 1.53 -12.35 21.65
CA PRO A 6 2.51 -13.01 20.78
C PRO A 6 2.14 -12.95 19.27
N ILE A 7 0.84 -12.89 18.98
CA ILE A 7 0.28 -12.78 17.63
C ILE A 7 0.69 -11.46 16.94
N ILE A 8 0.71 -10.34 17.67
CA ILE A 8 1.03 -9.02 17.10
C ILE A 8 2.51 -8.95 16.73
N SER A 9 3.39 -9.57 17.53
CA SER A 9 4.82 -9.66 17.22
C SER A 9 5.10 -10.50 15.97
N GLU A 10 4.43 -11.64 15.83
CA GLU A 10 4.60 -12.50 14.65
C GLU A 10 4.12 -11.84 13.36
N PHE A 11 2.95 -11.19 13.40
CA PHE A 11 2.43 -10.47 12.24
C PHE A 11 3.37 -9.32 11.83
N SER A 12 3.85 -8.54 12.80
CA SER A 12 4.80 -7.45 12.55
C SER A 12 6.11 -7.95 11.92
N GLN A 13 6.64 -9.08 12.39
CA GLN A 13 7.85 -9.69 11.82
C GLN A 13 7.62 -10.20 10.39
N ARG A 14 6.50 -10.88 10.13
CA ARG A 14 6.13 -11.32 8.77
C ARG A 14 5.96 -10.16 7.81
N ALA A 15 5.33 -9.08 8.24
CA ALA A 15 5.13 -7.89 7.41
C ALA A 15 6.45 -7.21 7.02
N LYS A 16 7.43 -7.21 7.93
CA LYS A 16 8.78 -6.68 7.65
C LYS A 16 9.62 -7.61 6.77
N ARG A 17 9.34 -8.91 6.76
CA ARG A 17 10.05 -9.89 5.93
C ARG A 17 9.75 -9.69 4.44
N ASN A 18 8.51 -9.35 4.10
CA ASN A 18 8.08 -9.08 2.72
C ASN A 18 7.46 -7.68 2.60
N PRO A 19 8.28 -6.62 2.73
CA PRO A 19 7.79 -5.25 2.86
C PRO A 19 7.07 -4.76 1.61
N TYR A 20 7.39 -5.30 0.43
CA TYR A 20 6.71 -4.98 -0.83
C TYR A 20 5.28 -5.49 -0.85
N LEU A 21 5.08 -6.79 -0.59
CA LEU A 21 3.75 -7.41 -0.53
C LEU A 21 2.91 -6.80 0.59
N SER A 22 3.51 -6.58 1.77
CA SER A 22 2.82 -5.93 2.88
C SER A 22 2.43 -4.49 2.58
N GLY A 23 3.26 -3.75 1.82
CA GLY A 23 2.89 -2.41 1.35
C GLY A 23 1.66 -2.40 0.46
N ILE A 24 1.57 -3.36 -0.46
CA ILE A 24 0.40 -3.54 -1.33
C ILE A 24 -0.85 -3.82 -0.47
N ILE A 25 -0.76 -4.77 0.45
CA ILE A 25 -1.88 -5.17 1.32
C ILE A 25 -2.31 -4.00 2.22
N PHE A 26 -1.36 -3.26 2.80
CA PHE A 26 -1.69 -2.09 3.61
C PHE A 26 -2.31 -0.99 2.76
N SER A 27 -1.79 -0.74 1.55
CA SER A 27 -2.36 0.27 0.66
C SER A 27 -3.81 -0.04 0.30
N SER A 28 -4.09 -1.25 -0.18
CA SER A 28 -5.44 -1.64 -0.57
C SER A 28 -6.37 -1.75 0.63
N GLY A 29 -5.91 -2.33 1.74
CA GLY A 29 -6.69 -2.47 2.96
C GLY A 29 -7.08 -1.13 3.57
N ILE A 30 -6.16 -0.16 3.63
CA ILE A 30 -6.44 1.19 4.13
C ILE A 30 -7.35 1.95 3.17
N THR A 31 -7.14 1.83 1.86
CA THR A 31 -8.02 2.44 0.86
C THR A 31 -9.45 1.97 1.09
N LEU A 32 -9.67 0.65 1.16
CA LEU A 32 -10.99 0.07 1.35
C LEU A 32 -11.60 0.46 2.70
N PHE A 33 -10.81 0.41 3.77
CA PHE A 33 -11.26 0.77 5.12
C PHE A 33 -11.69 2.25 5.21
N THR A 34 -10.88 3.16 4.68
CA THR A 34 -11.20 4.59 4.69
C THR A 34 -12.38 4.93 3.78
N TYR A 35 -12.50 4.25 2.64
CA TYR A 35 -13.65 4.37 1.75
C TYR A 35 -14.94 3.87 2.42
N PHE A 36 -14.90 2.68 3.04
CA PHE A 36 -16.04 2.10 3.77
C PHE A 36 -16.61 3.04 4.84
N ILE A 37 -15.73 3.65 5.65
CA ILE A 37 -16.15 4.60 6.70
C ILE A 37 -16.82 5.84 6.09
N SER A 38 -16.37 6.28 4.92
CA SER A 38 -16.79 7.54 4.29
C SER A 38 -17.98 7.36 3.34
N PHE A 39 -18.26 6.14 2.89
CA PHE A 39 -19.31 5.82 1.91
C PHE A 39 -20.70 6.30 2.34
N GLY A 40 -20.97 6.40 3.64
CA GLY A 40 -22.25 6.86 4.20
C GLY A 40 -22.37 8.36 4.48
N THR A 41 -21.27 9.13 4.45
CA THR A 41 -21.25 10.52 4.97
C THR A 41 -21.27 11.59 3.88
N SER A 42 -21.49 11.21 2.61
CA SER A 42 -21.57 12.13 1.46
C SER A 42 -20.32 13.02 1.26
N LEU A 43 -19.21 12.74 1.95
CA LEU A 43 -17.96 13.48 1.85
C LEU A 43 -17.19 13.10 0.57
N LEU A 44 -17.73 13.60 -0.54
CA LEU A 44 -17.08 14.15 -1.73
C LEU A 44 -15.65 13.73 -2.12
N PHE A 45 -15.30 12.44 -2.15
CA PHE A 45 -14.17 11.99 -3.00
C PHE A 45 -14.46 10.61 -3.61
N LEU A 46 -14.44 10.53 -4.93
CA LEU A 46 -14.71 9.36 -5.79
C LEU A 46 -13.64 8.26 -5.64
N GLY A 47 -13.35 7.78 -4.43
CA GLY A 47 -12.30 6.76 -4.18
C GLY A 47 -10.86 7.29 -4.27
N ASP A 48 -10.61 8.36 -5.01
CA ASP A 48 -9.26 8.90 -5.28
C ASP A 48 -8.49 9.29 -4.02
N ILE A 49 -9.11 10.03 -3.10
CA ILE A 49 -8.44 10.40 -1.83
C ILE A 49 -8.14 9.17 -0.98
N HIS A 50 -9.02 8.19 -0.98
CA HIS A 50 -8.80 6.94 -0.27
C HIS A 50 -7.61 6.18 -0.86
N MET A 51 -7.50 6.14 -2.19
CA MET A 51 -6.35 5.58 -2.90
C MET A 51 -5.06 6.36 -2.60
N ILE A 52 -5.11 7.69 -2.50
CA ILE A 52 -3.95 8.50 -2.08
C ILE A 52 -3.49 8.11 -0.68
N ILE A 53 -4.42 8.09 0.30
CA ILE A 53 -4.10 7.76 1.70
C ILE A 53 -3.51 6.34 1.82
N GLY A 54 -4.15 5.37 1.16
CA GLY A 54 -3.67 3.99 1.12
C GLY A 54 -2.27 3.89 0.52
N ASN A 55 -2.06 4.46 -0.67
CA ASN A 55 -0.76 4.44 -1.35
C ASN A 55 0.33 5.10 -0.51
N VAL A 56 0.06 6.26 0.10
CA VAL A 56 1.02 6.96 0.96
C VAL A 56 1.47 6.07 2.12
N ILE A 57 0.53 5.40 2.80
CA ILE A 57 0.86 4.55 3.96
C ILE A 57 1.58 3.28 3.51
N GLY A 58 1.08 2.61 2.47
CA GLY A 58 1.68 1.39 1.92
C GLY A 58 3.11 1.62 1.41
N ILE A 59 3.31 2.66 0.59
CA ILE A 59 4.63 3.01 0.05
C ILE A 59 5.57 3.41 1.19
N ARG A 60 5.13 4.25 2.13
CA ARG A 60 5.96 4.63 3.28
C ARG A 60 6.38 3.41 4.10
N PHE A 61 5.48 2.47 4.34
CA PHE A 61 5.81 1.22 5.02
C PHE A 61 6.88 0.44 4.27
N THR A 62 6.67 0.20 2.96
CA THR A 62 7.65 -0.53 2.15
C THR A 62 8.99 0.16 2.15
N MET A 63 9.06 1.46 1.86
CA MET A 63 10.31 2.21 1.76
C MET A 63 11.08 2.25 3.09
N LYS A 64 10.38 2.19 4.23
CA LYS A 64 11.01 2.15 5.56
C LYS A 64 11.67 0.81 5.87
N TYR A 65 11.10 -0.30 5.41
CA TYR A 65 11.55 -1.65 5.77
C TYR A 65 12.21 -2.41 4.61
N ASN A 66 12.15 -1.87 3.40
CA ASN A 66 12.78 -2.45 2.23
C ASN A 66 14.30 -2.34 2.32
N ARG A 67 14.97 -3.50 2.25
CA ARG A 67 16.44 -3.60 2.30
C ARG A 67 17.08 -3.77 0.93
N SER A 68 16.28 -3.85 -0.13
CA SER A 68 16.77 -4.04 -1.50
C SER A 68 17.74 -2.94 -1.94
N ASP A 69 18.73 -3.30 -2.76
CA ASP A 69 19.62 -2.37 -3.46
C ASP A 69 18.97 -1.72 -4.68
N THR A 70 17.74 -2.13 -5.02
CA THR A 70 16.96 -1.51 -6.09
C THR A 70 16.74 -0.02 -5.80
N SER A 71 16.81 0.80 -6.86
CA SER A 71 16.59 2.25 -6.76
C SER A 71 15.25 2.57 -6.05
N PRO A 72 15.25 3.48 -5.05
CA PRO A 72 14.04 3.97 -4.39
C PRO A 72 12.96 4.46 -5.37
N LEU A 73 13.37 5.02 -6.52
CA LEU A 73 12.45 5.47 -7.56
C LEU A 73 11.71 4.31 -8.24
N ILE A 74 12.44 3.22 -8.54
CA ILE A 74 11.86 2.05 -9.18
C ILE A 74 10.89 1.39 -8.22
N ILE A 75 11.31 1.15 -6.97
CA ILE A 75 10.47 0.54 -5.94
C ILE A 75 9.22 1.38 -5.69
N GLY A 76 9.38 2.69 -5.49
CA GLY A 76 8.27 3.59 -5.22
C GLY A 76 7.25 3.59 -6.35
N SER A 77 7.72 3.75 -7.59
CA SER A 77 6.84 3.84 -8.77
C SER A 77 6.16 2.50 -9.09
N SER A 78 6.90 1.37 -9.03
CA SER A 78 6.33 0.05 -9.30
C SER A 78 5.34 -0.37 -8.22
N LEU A 79 5.68 -0.10 -6.95
CA LEU A 79 4.79 -0.40 -5.83
C LEU A 79 3.52 0.43 -5.94
N GLY A 80 3.66 1.75 -6.13
CA GLY A 80 2.52 2.66 -6.22
C GLY A 80 1.59 2.31 -7.37
N ALA A 81 2.11 1.96 -8.55
CA ALA A 81 1.29 1.51 -9.67
C ALA A 81 0.52 0.23 -9.34
N ILE A 82 1.20 -0.80 -8.81
CA ILE A 82 0.58 -2.09 -8.49
C ILE A 82 -0.45 -1.94 -7.37
N SER A 83 -0.11 -1.23 -6.29
CA SER A 83 -1.02 -1.01 -5.18
C SER A 83 -2.20 -0.14 -5.58
N GLY A 84 -2.00 0.85 -6.46
CA GLY A 84 -3.07 1.65 -7.06
C GLY A 84 -4.06 0.81 -7.85
N ILE A 85 -3.57 -0.08 -8.72
CA ILE A 85 -4.43 -1.00 -9.51
C ILE A 85 -5.21 -1.95 -8.58
N ILE A 86 -4.55 -2.55 -7.59
CA ILE A 86 -5.22 -3.47 -6.65
C ILE A 86 -6.27 -2.74 -5.81
N SER A 87 -5.99 -1.50 -5.42
CA SER A 87 -6.95 -0.65 -4.71
C SER A 87 -8.15 -0.29 -5.60
N ALA A 88 -7.91 0.06 -6.86
CA ALA A 88 -8.94 0.33 -7.85
C ALA A 88 -9.87 -0.87 -8.09
N ILE A 89 -9.30 -2.07 -8.24
CA ILE A 89 -10.07 -3.32 -8.36
C ILE A 89 -10.92 -3.51 -7.10
N SER A 90 -10.33 -3.34 -5.92
CA SER A 90 -11.01 -3.53 -4.63
C SER A 90 -12.19 -2.57 -4.47
N LEU A 91 -12.02 -1.29 -4.83
CA LEU A 91 -13.09 -0.29 -4.82
C LEU A 91 -14.18 -0.59 -5.84
N SER A 92 -13.81 -1.04 -7.04
CA SER A 92 -14.77 -1.40 -8.08
C SER A 92 -15.69 -2.54 -7.63
N PHE A 93 -15.13 -3.60 -7.04
CA PHE A 93 -15.91 -4.72 -6.50
C PHE A 93 -16.74 -4.32 -5.28
N PHE A 94 -16.22 -3.43 -4.44
CA PHE A 94 -16.95 -2.90 -3.31
C PHE A 94 -18.20 -2.13 -3.78
N GLU A 95 -18.05 -1.15 -4.68
CA GLU A 95 -19.17 -0.38 -5.24
C GLU A 95 -20.16 -1.28 -6.01
N LEU A 96 -19.66 -2.28 -6.75
CA LEU A 96 -20.50 -3.25 -7.44
C LEU A 96 -21.43 -3.99 -6.48
N GLY A 97 -20.95 -4.38 -5.29
CA GLY A 97 -21.79 -5.03 -4.27
C GLY A 97 -22.98 -4.17 -3.86
N PHE A 98 -22.77 -2.87 -3.65
CA PHE A 98 -23.86 -1.93 -3.35
C PHE A 98 -24.78 -1.69 -4.55
N TYR A 99 -24.21 -1.61 -5.75
CA TYR A 99 -25.00 -1.45 -6.97
C TYR A 99 -25.93 -2.66 -7.19
N ILE A 100 -25.40 -3.88 -7.10
CA ILE A 100 -26.18 -5.12 -7.24
C ILE A 100 -27.31 -5.16 -6.22
N ALA A 101 -27.04 -4.78 -4.96
CA ALA A 101 -28.05 -4.77 -3.90
C ALA A 101 -29.21 -3.80 -4.17
N ARG A 102 -28.99 -2.75 -4.97
CA ARG A 102 -29.99 -1.69 -5.21
C ARG A 102 -30.66 -1.75 -6.59
N PHE A 103 -29.93 -2.14 -7.61
CA PHE A 103 -30.37 -2.02 -9.02
C PHE A 103 -30.22 -3.33 -9.82
N GLY A 104 -29.59 -4.37 -9.25
CA GLY A 104 -29.30 -5.62 -9.96
C GLY A 104 -27.92 -5.65 -10.62
N PHE A 105 -27.59 -6.79 -11.26
CA PHE A 105 -26.27 -7.00 -11.87
C PHE A 105 -26.26 -6.64 -13.36
N GLU A 106 -25.36 -5.75 -13.75
CA GLU A 106 -25.08 -5.41 -15.14
C GLU A 106 -23.57 -5.41 -15.40
N LEU A 107 -23.15 -6.20 -16.38
CA LEU A 107 -21.73 -6.36 -16.73
C LEU A 107 -21.10 -5.06 -17.25
N ALA A 108 -21.87 -4.23 -17.96
CA ALA A 108 -21.41 -2.95 -18.48
C ALA A 108 -20.94 -2.00 -17.37
N ILE A 109 -21.66 -1.99 -16.24
CA ILE A 109 -21.36 -1.11 -15.10
C ILE A 109 -20.09 -1.57 -14.38
N LEU A 110 -19.88 -2.89 -14.28
CA LEU A 110 -18.61 -3.42 -13.77
C LEU A 110 -17.42 -2.93 -14.60
N PHE A 111 -17.50 -3.02 -15.92
CA PHE A 111 -16.42 -2.56 -16.80
C PHE A 111 -16.21 -1.05 -16.74
N ASP A 112 -17.29 -0.26 -16.69
CA ASP A 112 -17.22 1.20 -16.55
C ASP A 112 -16.53 1.63 -15.24
N ARG A 113 -16.92 1.00 -14.12
CA ARG A 113 -16.31 1.26 -12.80
C ARG A 113 -14.85 0.83 -12.74
N LEU A 114 -14.55 -0.38 -13.22
CA LEU A 114 -13.17 -0.88 -13.31
C LEU A 114 -12.30 0.07 -14.13
N ASN A 115 -12.76 0.48 -15.32
CA ASN A 115 -11.99 1.36 -16.19
C ASN A 115 -11.72 2.70 -15.50
N THR A 116 -12.75 3.32 -14.92
CA THR A 116 -12.62 4.61 -14.22
C THR A 116 -11.62 4.53 -13.07
N PHE A 117 -11.76 3.54 -12.19
CA PHE A 117 -10.86 3.39 -11.05
C PHE A 117 -9.46 2.95 -11.43
N ILE A 118 -9.28 2.11 -12.46
CA ILE A 118 -7.94 1.66 -12.88
C ILE A 118 -7.11 2.85 -13.37
N TRP A 119 -7.68 3.72 -14.21
CA TRP A 119 -6.97 4.92 -14.67
C TRP A 119 -6.61 5.85 -13.53
N GLY A 120 -7.55 6.12 -12.62
CA GLY A 120 -7.29 6.91 -11.41
C GLY A 120 -6.20 6.28 -10.53
N GLY A 121 -6.30 4.97 -10.28
CA GLY A 121 -5.37 4.21 -9.47
C GLY A 121 -3.95 4.18 -10.05
N ILE A 122 -3.80 4.04 -11.38
CA ILE A 122 -2.49 4.11 -12.04
C ILE A 122 -1.88 5.51 -11.90
N ILE A 123 -2.64 6.55 -12.25
CA ILE A 123 -2.14 7.94 -12.21
C ILE A 123 -1.73 8.32 -10.79
N ILE A 124 -2.62 8.10 -9.81
CA ILE A 124 -2.36 8.38 -8.40
C ILE A 124 -1.20 7.52 -7.89
N GLY A 125 -1.21 6.23 -8.17
CA GLY A 125 -0.21 5.28 -7.72
C GLY A 125 1.19 5.64 -8.19
N VAL A 126 1.35 5.91 -9.49
CA VAL A 126 2.63 6.33 -10.08
C VAL A 126 3.06 7.68 -9.51
N ALA A 127 2.16 8.66 -9.42
CA ALA A 127 2.49 9.99 -8.90
C ALA A 127 3.00 9.93 -7.46
N ILE A 128 2.27 9.27 -6.55
CA ILE A 128 2.67 9.12 -5.14
C ILE A 128 3.95 8.27 -5.04
N GLY A 129 4.04 7.17 -5.80
CA GLY A 129 5.22 6.31 -5.86
C GLY A 129 6.48 7.05 -6.26
N PHE A 130 6.38 7.90 -7.27
CA PHE A 130 7.48 8.73 -7.76
C PHE A 130 7.89 9.80 -6.73
N LEU A 131 6.93 10.49 -6.11
CA LEU A 131 7.19 11.48 -5.06
C LEU A 131 7.96 10.87 -3.88
N PHE A 132 7.51 9.72 -3.40
CA PHE A 132 8.19 9.00 -2.31
C PHE A 132 9.54 8.43 -2.75
N GLY A 133 9.64 7.93 -3.99
CA GLY A 133 10.90 7.49 -4.56
C GLY A 133 11.95 8.60 -4.58
N PHE A 134 11.56 9.82 -4.98
CA PHE A 134 12.43 11.00 -4.93
C PHE A 134 12.81 11.40 -3.52
N TYR A 135 11.84 11.42 -2.61
CA TYR A 135 12.07 11.75 -1.20
C TYR A 135 13.11 10.80 -0.58
N TYR A 136 12.92 9.48 -0.72
CA TYR A 136 13.81 8.48 -0.15
C TYR A 136 15.16 8.37 -0.87
N ARG A 137 15.24 8.69 -2.17
CA ARG A 137 16.52 8.79 -2.91
C ARG A 137 17.44 9.85 -2.29
N LYS A 138 16.90 10.97 -1.81
CA LYS A 138 17.69 12.01 -1.12
C LYS A 138 18.06 11.62 0.31
N SER A 139 17.26 10.78 0.96
CA SER A 139 17.49 10.33 2.34
C SER A 139 18.37 9.09 2.46
N THR A 140 18.77 8.46 1.34
CA THR A 140 19.72 7.35 1.34
C THR A 140 21.13 7.91 1.56
N LYS A 141 21.48 8.18 2.83
CA LYS A 141 22.89 8.17 3.23
C LYS A 141 23.47 6.79 2.91
N PRO A 142 24.76 6.68 2.53
CA PRO A 142 25.37 5.39 2.22
C PRO A 142 25.07 4.43 3.39
N LYS A 143 24.54 3.25 3.06
CA LYS A 143 24.25 2.20 4.05
C LYS A 143 25.48 2.06 4.94
N GLU A 144 25.39 2.51 6.20
CA GLU A 144 26.27 1.96 7.23
C GLU A 144 25.96 0.47 7.22
N THR A 145 26.92 -0.27 6.67
CA THR A 145 26.99 -1.72 6.71
C THR A 145 26.85 -2.14 8.16
N LEU A 146 25.66 -2.57 8.56
CA LEU A 146 25.42 -3.37 9.75
C LEU A 146 26.01 -4.77 9.53
N VAL A 147 27.31 -4.85 9.30
CA VAL A 147 28.08 -6.10 9.25
C VAL A 147 28.35 -6.63 10.67
N ASP A 148 28.05 -5.85 11.71
CA ASP A 148 28.57 -6.11 13.06
C ASP A 148 27.54 -6.50 14.13
N ASP A 149 26.27 -6.73 13.82
CA ASP A 149 25.33 -7.23 14.86
C ASP A 149 25.23 -8.76 14.89
N GLU A 150 25.23 -9.46 13.75
CA GLU A 150 25.22 -10.94 13.73
C GLU A 150 26.62 -11.55 13.90
N PHE A 151 27.68 -10.91 13.41
CA PHE A 151 29.06 -11.40 13.57
C PHE A 151 29.55 -11.31 15.04
N PHE A 152 29.13 -10.28 15.78
CA PHE A 152 29.53 -10.10 17.19
C PHE A 152 28.69 -10.91 18.18
N GLU A 153 27.50 -11.39 17.80
CA GLU A 153 26.74 -12.32 18.62
C GLU A 153 27.35 -13.74 18.62
N ASP A 154 27.93 -14.18 17.51
CA ASP A 154 28.61 -15.48 17.43
C ASP A 154 29.97 -15.50 18.16
N LEU A 155 30.60 -14.35 18.39
CA LEU A 155 31.83 -14.21 19.18
C LEU A 155 31.60 -14.12 20.69
N LYS A 156 30.34 -14.11 21.16
CA LYS A 156 29.97 -14.08 22.58
C LYS A 156 29.51 -15.44 23.13
N LYS A 157 29.55 -16.50 22.33
CA LYS A 157 29.38 -17.89 22.77
C LYS A 157 30.74 -18.56 22.96
#